data_AF-A0A529WZC9-F1
#
_entry.id   AF-A0A529WZC9-F1
#
_cell.length_a   1.000
_cell.length_b   1.000
_cell.length_c   1.000
_cell.angle_alpha   90.00
_cell.angle_beta   90.00
_cell.angle_gamma   90.00
#
_symmetry.space_group_name_H-M   'P 1'
#
loop_
_entity.id
_entity.type
_entity.pdbx_description
1 polymer ?
#
loop_
_entity_poly.entity_id
_entity_poly.type
_entity_poly.pdbx_seq_one_letter_code
_entity_poly.pdbx_strand_id
1 'polypeptide(L)'
;MLSRVFGFGRRSFDSLSEQEILALAISSEEDDGRIYRAYADGLAQDFPQSAKVFEAMAEEEDGHRDSLIELHRKRFGDRIPLIRREHVKGYFERKPDWLVRPLGIEHVRRQAEDMERQAYRFYVEAAKRTTDASTRKLLDDLALAEQGHESSAHELEQQHVPGAVKEEEASAEQRQFILTYVQPGLAGLMDGSVSTLAPIFAAAFATHATFQTFLVGLAASIGAGI
;
A
#
# COMPACT_ATOMS: atom_id res chain seq x y z
N MET A 1 -15.61 8.32 -27.53
CA MET A 1 -14.43 7.73 -26.86
C MET A 1 -13.49 8.78 -26.22
N LEU A 2 -13.93 10.02 -26.00
CA LEU A 2 -13.12 11.10 -25.38
C LEU A 2 -13.48 11.39 -23.91
N SER A 3 -14.46 10.69 -23.34
CA SER A 3 -14.94 10.89 -21.95
C SER A 3 -14.09 10.20 -20.88
N ARG A 4 -13.06 9.43 -21.26
CA ARG A 4 -12.16 8.73 -20.32
C ARG A 4 -10.96 9.57 -19.85
N VAL A 5 -10.74 10.76 -20.43
CA VAL A 5 -9.54 11.58 -20.17
C VAL A 5 -9.84 12.80 -19.28
N PHE A 6 -11.10 13.22 -19.16
CA PHE A 6 -11.52 14.28 -18.24
C PHE A 6 -12.51 13.68 -17.24
N GLY A 7 -12.31 13.91 -15.94
CA GLY A 7 -13.09 13.36 -14.81
C GLY A 7 -14.58 13.76 -14.72
N PHE A 8 -15.28 13.73 -15.86
CA PHE A 8 -16.70 13.97 -16.04
C PHE A 8 -17.59 12.84 -15.46
N GLY A 9 -17.00 11.78 -14.88
CA GLY A 9 -17.74 10.68 -14.25
C GLY A 9 -17.79 10.71 -12.72
N ARG A 10 -17.04 11.61 -12.05
CA ARG A 10 -17.00 11.64 -10.58
C ARG A 10 -18.01 12.63 -10.01
N ARG A 11 -18.79 12.19 -9.03
CA ARG A 11 -19.75 13.01 -8.30
C ARG A 11 -19.09 13.72 -7.12
N SER A 12 -19.55 14.91 -6.75
CA SER A 12 -19.07 15.54 -5.51
C SER A 12 -19.61 14.77 -4.31
N PHE A 13 -18.83 14.71 -3.23
CA PHE A 13 -19.30 14.14 -1.96
C PHE A 13 -20.55 14.88 -1.44
N ASP A 14 -20.69 16.18 -1.73
CA ASP A 14 -21.87 17.00 -1.39
C ASP A 14 -23.15 16.59 -2.09
N SER A 15 -23.02 15.87 -3.21
CA SER A 15 -24.17 15.45 -4.01
C SER A 15 -24.68 14.05 -3.65
N LEU A 16 -24.08 13.38 -2.66
CA LEU A 16 -24.48 12.03 -2.25
C LEU A 16 -25.64 12.09 -1.28
N SER A 17 -26.64 11.24 -1.52
CA SER A 17 -27.70 10.95 -0.54
C SER A 17 -27.16 10.13 0.63
N GLU A 18 -27.88 10.08 1.75
CA GLU A 18 -27.48 9.24 2.90
C GLU A 18 -27.37 7.75 2.53
N GLN A 19 -28.22 7.26 1.63
CA GLN A 19 -28.12 5.88 1.11
C GLN A 19 -26.80 5.66 0.36
N GLU A 20 -26.39 6.64 -0.45
CA GLU A 20 -25.13 6.58 -1.21
C GLU A 20 -23.90 6.76 -0.32
N ILE A 21 -24.01 7.54 0.76
CA ILE A 21 -22.96 7.65 1.79
C ILE A 21 -22.76 6.29 2.48
N LEU A 22 -23.84 5.62 2.90
CA LEU A 22 -23.74 4.29 3.48
C LEU A 22 -23.21 3.26 2.48
N ALA A 23 -23.67 3.30 1.23
CA ALA A 23 -23.16 2.40 0.20
C ALA A 23 -21.67 2.61 -0.09
N LEU A 24 -21.20 3.86 -0.03
CA LEU A 24 -19.78 4.19 -0.16
C LEU A 24 -18.96 3.74 1.04
N ALA A 25 -19.50 3.83 2.25
CA ALA A 25 -18.88 3.28 3.45
C ALA A 25 -18.75 1.76 3.35
N ILE A 26 -19.82 1.05 2.97
CA ILE A 26 -19.80 -0.42 2.81
C ILE A 26 -18.73 -0.85 1.81
N SER A 27 -18.70 -0.23 0.61
CA SER A 27 -17.68 -0.59 -0.38
C SER A 27 -16.26 -0.18 0.03
N SER A 28 -16.14 0.84 0.88
CA SER A 28 -14.88 1.26 1.46
C SER A 28 -14.30 0.22 2.42
N GLU A 29 -15.12 -0.27 3.35
CA GLU A 29 -14.77 -1.34 4.29
C GLU A 29 -14.43 -2.65 3.57
N GLU A 30 -15.23 -3.01 2.55
CA GLU A 30 -14.96 -4.19 1.73
C GLU A 30 -13.62 -4.12 1.00
N ASP A 31 -13.26 -2.96 0.47
CA ASP A 31 -12.00 -2.76 -0.24
C ASP A 31 -10.83 -2.72 0.75
N ASP A 32 -10.96 -2.08 1.91
CA ASP A 32 -9.90 -1.99 2.93
C ASP A 32 -9.60 -3.35 3.57
N GLY A 33 -10.64 -4.12 3.94
CA GLY A 33 -10.46 -5.49 4.42
C GLY A 33 -9.79 -6.41 3.38
N ARG A 34 -9.93 -6.15 2.08
CA ARG A 34 -9.18 -6.89 1.04
C ARG A 34 -7.72 -6.46 0.96
N ILE A 35 -7.45 -5.17 1.15
CA ILE A 35 -6.09 -4.63 1.17
C ILE A 35 -5.33 -5.20 2.37
N TYR A 36 -5.94 -5.23 3.56
CA TYR A 36 -5.32 -5.82 4.75
C TYR A 36 -5.00 -7.31 4.57
N ARG A 37 -5.92 -8.10 4.01
CA ARG A 37 -5.63 -9.50 3.67
C ARG A 37 -4.49 -9.63 2.66
N ALA A 38 -4.44 -8.76 1.65
CA ALA A 38 -3.35 -8.77 0.67
C ALA A 38 -1.98 -8.41 1.28
N TYR A 39 -1.95 -7.55 2.30
CA TYR A 39 -0.76 -7.30 3.10
C TYR A 39 -0.38 -8.51 3.96
N ALA A 40 -1.35 -9.12 4.66
CA ALA A 40 -1.13 -10.33 5.44
C ALA A 40 -0.53 -11.46 4.58
N ASP A 41 -1.16 -11.76 3.44
CA ASP A 41 -0.69 -12.76 2.48
C ASP A 41 0.73 -12.47 1.97
N GLY A 42 1.03 -11.18 1.73
CA GLY A 42 2.35 -10.74 1.26
C GLY A 42 3.45 -10.82 2.31
N LEU A 43 3.09 -10.79 3.60
CA LEU A 43 4.02 -10.84 4.73
C LEU A 43 4.10 -12.24 5.35
N ALA A 44 3.13 -13.13 5.12
CA ALA A 44 2.98 -14.39 5.84
C ALA A 44 4.20 -15.32 5.82
N GLN A 45 4.96 -15.33 4.71
CA GLN A 45 6.14 -16.18 4.59
C GLN A 45 7.34 -15.64 5.36
N ASP A 46 7.63 -14.35 5.22
CA ASP A 46 8.86 -13.72 5.73
C ASP A 46 8.66 -13.11 7.12
N PHE A 47 7.45 -12.62 7.42
CA PHE A 47 7.08 -11.86 8.62
C PHE A 47 5.70 -12.32 9.17
N PRO A 48 5.60 -13.58 9.63
CA PRO A 48 4.32 -14.20 9.99
C PRO A 48 3.62 -13.55 11.19
N GLN A 49 4.34 -12.84 12.07
CA GLN A 49 3.69 -12.15 13.19
C GLN A 49 3.14 -10.80 12.76
N SER A 50 3.89 -10.05 11.94
CA SER A 50 3.36 -8.85 11.29
C SER A 50 2.15 -9.15 10.40
N ALA A 51 2.12 -10.31 9.72
CA ALA A 51 0.96 -10.75 8.95
C ALA A 51 -0.33 -10.89 9.78
N LYS A 52 -0.23 -11.45 11.00
CA LYS A 52 -1.38 -11.61 11.91
C LYS A 52 -2.01 -10.29 12.34
N VAL A 53 -1.21 -9.23 12.46
CA VAL A 53 -1.73 -7.90 12.77
C VAL A 53 -2.71 -7.46 11.66
N PHE A 54 -2.32 -7.63 10.39
CA PHE A 54 -3.19 -7.28 9.26
C PHE A 54 -4.37 -8.25 9.08
N GLU A 55 -4.24 -9.53 9.46
CA GLU A 55 -5.40 -10.44 9.52
C GLU A 55 -6.43 -9.94 10.53
N ALA A 56 -6.00 -9.57 11.74
CA ALA A 56 -6.89 -9.04 12.78
C ALA A 56 -7.57 -7.73 12.35
N MET A 57 -6.81 -6.82 11.72
CA MET A 57 -7.40 -5.59 11.15
C MET A 57 -8.45 -5.91 10.09
N ALA A 58 -8.19 -6.87 9.20
CA ALA A 58 -9.18 -7.27 8.20
C ALA A 58 -10.47 -7.86 8.80
N GLU A 59 -10.38 -8.54 9.95
CA GLU A 59 -11.55 -9.03 10.69
C GLU A 59 -12.35 -7.89 11.34
N GLU A 60 -11.69 -6.82 11.80
CA GLU A 60 -12.35 -5.62 12.32
C GLU A 60 -13.16 -4.90 11.22
N GLU A 61 -12.58 -4.74 10.02
CA GLU A 61 -13.28 -4.16 8.86
C GLU A 61 -14.47 -4.99 8.39
N ASP A 62 -14.41 -6.32 8.51
CA ASP A 62 -15.58 -7.17 8.26
C ASP A 62 -16.73 -6.83 9.22
N GLY A 63 -16.43 -6.54 10.49
CA GLY A 63 -17.41 -6.11 11.49
C GLY A 63 -18.00 -4.74 11.20
N HIS A 64 -17.18 -3.79 10.74
CA HIS A 64 -17.62 -2.47 10.28
C HIS A 64 -18.58 -2.59 9.09
N ARG A 65 -18.18 -3.34 8.06
CA ARG A 65 -18.99 -3.64 6.89
C ARG A 65 -20.34 -4.23 7.29
N ASP A 66 -20.35 -5.24 8.14
CA ASP A 66 -21.58 -5.93 8.52
C ASP A 66 -22.53 -4.99 9.27
N SER A 67 -22.00 -4.13 10.15
CA SER A 67 -22.78 -3.11 10.87
C SER A 67 -23.40 -2.08 9.91
N LEU A 68 -22.65 -1.64 8.90
CA LEU A 68 -23.13 -0.72 7.86
C LEU A 68 -24.20 -1.36 6.97
N ILE A 69 -24.02 -2.63 6.58
CA ILE A 69 -25.00 -3.40 5.78
C ILE A 69 -26.31 -3.54 6.56
N GLU A 70 -26.26 -3.89 7.84
CA GLU A 70 -27.45 -4.02 8.68
C GLU A 70 -28.20 -2.69 8.83
N LEU A 71 -27.48 -1.57 8.98
CA LEU A 71 -28.10 -0.25 9.01
C LEU A 71 -28.71 0.11 7.65
N HIS A 72 -27.99 -0.11 6.54
CA HIS A 72 -28.52 0.13 5.20
C HIS A 72 -29.79 -0.68 4.95
N ARG A 73 -29.79 -1.97 5.30
CA ARG A 73 -30.97 -2.84 5.17
C ARG A 73 -32.17 -2.29 5.93
N LYS A 74 -31.98 -1.85 7.19
CA LYS A 74 -33.05 -1.30 8.02
C LYS A 74 -33.65 -0.01 7.46
N ARG A 75 -32.85 0.85 6.83
CA ARG A 75 -33.28 2.18 6.36
C ARG A 75 -33.73 2.21 4.90
N PHE A 76 -33.03 1.48 4.03
CA PHE A 76 -33.14 1.60 2.58
C PHE A 76 -33.43 0.26 1.87
N GLY A 77 -33.50 -0.84 2.61
CA GLY A 77 -33.75 -2.19 2.09
C GLY A 77 -32.50 -2.90 1.58
N ASP A 78 -32.68 -4.03 0.92
CA ASP A 78 -31.58 -4.96 0.61
C ASP A 78 -30.67 -4.51 -0.54
N ARG A 79 -31.15 -3.59 -1.39
CA ARG A 79 -30.41 -3.19 -2.60
C ARG A 79 -29.45 -2.05 -2.31
N ILE A 80 -28.19 -2.40 -2.05
CA ILE A 80 -27.11 -1.43 -1.89
C ILE A 80 -26.70 -0.85 -3.27
N PRO A 81 -26.73 0.47 -3.46
CA PRO A 81 -26.23 1.11 -4.69
C PRO A 81 -24.75 0.82 -4.94
N LEU A 82 -24.36 0.58 -6.19
CA LEU A 82 -22.95 0.44 -6.55
C LEU A 82 -22.29 1.81 -6.63
N ILE A 83 -21.54 2.17 -5.60
CA ILE A 83 -20.67 3.35 -5.55
C ILE A 83 -19.34 2.94 -4.94
N ARG A 84 -18.27 3.59 -5.39
CA ARG A 84 -16.89 3.32 -4.97
C ARG A 84 -16.15 4.64 -4.85
N ARG A 85 -14.98 4.60 -4.22
CA ARG A 85 -14.12 5.75 -3.94
C ARG A 85 -13.76 6.50 -5.20
N GLU A 86 -13.42 5.79 -6.27
CA GLU A 86 -13.06 6.34 -7.58
C GLU A 86 -14.22 7.04 -8.30
N HIS A 87 -15.45 6.86 -7.85
CA HIS A 87 -16.63 7.57 -8.37
C HIS A 87 -16.89 8.90 -7.67
N VAL A 88 -16.16 9.23 -6.59
CA VAL A 88 -16.40 10.41 -5.75
C VAL A 88 -15.20 11.36 -5.79
N LYS A 89 -15.45 12.64 -6.09
CA LYS A 89 -14.43 13.70 -6.09
C LYS A 89 -14.04 14.03 -4.66
N GLY A 90 -12.72 14.16 -4.43
CA GLY A 90 -12.17 14.50 -3.12
C GLY A 90 -12.13 13.32 -2.14
N TYR A 91 -12.59 12.14 -2.57
CA TYR A 91 -12.37 10.91 -1.82
C TYR A 91 -10.95 10.41 -2.05
N PHE A 92 -10.33 9.84 -1.02
CA PHE A 92 -8.96 9.36 -1.10
C PHE A 92 -8.86 8.14 -2.03
N GLU A 93 -7.92 8.20 -2.99
CA GLU A 93 -7.61 7.07 -3.85
C GLU A 93 -6.55 6.20 -3.19
N ARG A 94 -6.85 4.90 -3.04
CA ARG A 94 -5.87 3.91 -2.60
C ARG A 94 -4.90 3.64 -3.76
N LYS A 95 -3.59 3.72 -3.51
CA LYS A 95 -2.57 3.29 -4.48
C LYS A 95 -2.38 1.78 -4.32
N PRO A 96 -2.30 1.00 -5.40
CA PRO A 96 -2.24 -0.47 -5.32
C PRO A 96 -0.84 -0.97 -4.93
N ASP A 97 -0.25 -0.43 -3.87
CA ASP A 97 1.07 -0.82 -3.35
C ASP A 97 1.09 -2.27 -2.83
N TRP A 98 -0.04 -2.78 -2.33
CA TRP A 98 -0.23 -4.18 -1.94
C TRP A 98 -0.05 -5.18 -3.11
N LEU A 99 0.06 -4.73 -4.36
CA LEU A 99 0.36 -5.59 -5.52
C LEU A 99 1.86 -5.70 -5.82
N VAL A 100 2.69 -4.81 -5.28
CA VAL A 100 4.12 -4.77 -5.55
C VAL A 100 4.85 -5.65 -4.53
N ARG A 101 5.85 -6.41 -4.99
CA ARG A 101 6.66 -7.30 -4.14
C ARG A 101 8.15 -7.04 -4.37
N PRO A 102 9.01 -7.22 -3.35
CA PRO A 102 8.68 -7.56 -1.95
C PRO A 102 7.97 -6.39 -1.22
N LEU A 103 7.17 -6.71 -0.21
CA LEU A 103 6.60 -5.70 0.69
C LEU A 103 7.61 -5.40 1.80
N GLY A 104 7.84 -4.12 2.09
CA GLY A 104 8.56 -3.72 3.31
C GLY A 104 7.59 -3.56 4.47
N ILE A 105 7.86 -4.14 5.63
CA ILE A 105 6.94 -4.16 6.78
C ILE A 105 6.60 -2.73 7.19
N GLU A 106 7.63 -1.90 7.31
CA GLU A 106 7.50 -0.50 7.71
C GLU A 106 6.74 0.33 6.68
N HIS A 107 6.89 0.00 5.39
CA HIS A 107 6.13 0.66 4.33
C HIS A 107 4.64 0.32 4.43
N VAL A 108 4.32 -0.96 4.63
CA VAL A 108 2.95 -1.44 4.79
C VAL A 108 2.29 -0.85 6.04
N ARG A 109 2.99 -0.79 7.18
CA ARG A 109 2.50 -0.16 8.41
C ARG A 109 2.08 1.29 8.20
N ARG A 110 2.96 2.12 7.62
CA ARG A 110 2.65 3.52 7.31
C ARG A 110 1.47 3.66 6.36
N GLN A 111 1.40 2.77 5.38
CA GLN A 111 0.30 2.78 4.44
C GLN A 111 -1.02 2.45 5.14
N ALA A 112 -1.05 1.46 6.04
CA ALA A 112 -2.19 1.17 6.89
C ALA A 112 -2.59 2.36 7.77
N GLU A 113 -1.64 3.02 8.46
CA GLU A 113 -1.93 4.22 9.26
C GLU A 113 -2.56 5.35 8.42
N ASP A 114 -2.06 5.57 7.21
CA ASP A 114 -2.65 6.54 6.29
C ASP A 114 -4.02 6.08 5.78
N MET A 115 -4.26 4.77 5.71
CA MET A 115 -5.57 4.22 5.39
C MET A 115 -6.61 4.55 6.45
N GLU A 116 -6.29 4.33 7.72
CA GLU A 116 -7.20 4.60 8.85
C GLU A 116 -7.44 6.09 9.02
N ARG A 117 -6.40 6.90 8.86
CA ARG A 117 -6.52 8.36 8.92
C ARG A 117 -7.47 8.90 7.85
N GLN A 118 -7.49 8.26 6.68
CA GLN A 118 -8.40 8.60 5.58
C GLN A 118 -9.82 8.12 5.86
N ALA A 119 -10.00 6.92 6.41
CA ALA A 119 -11.28 6.36 6.83
C ALA A 119 -11.92 7.22 7.95
N TYR A 120 -11.16 7.55 8.99
CA TYR A 120 -11.55 8.49 10.06
C TYR A 120 -12.10 9.80 9.50
N ARG A 121 -11.35 10.45 8.59
CA ARG A 121 -11.76 11.71 7.98
C ARG A 121 -13.04 11.55 7.17
N PHE A 122 -13.17 10.45 6.44
CA PHE A 122 -14.39 10.14 5.71
C PHE A 122 -15.58 10.04 6.66
N TYR A 123 -15.49 9.25 7.73
CA TYR A 123 -16.57 9.06 8.68
C TYR A 123 -16.99 10.35 9.38
N VAL A 124 -16.02 11.17 9.81
CA VAL A 124 -16.30 12.50 10.37
C VAL A 124 -17.05 13.40 9.38
N GLU A 125 -16.64 13.43 8.10
CA GLU A 125 -17.32 14.24 7.09
C GLU A 125 -18.69 13.68 6.68
N ALA A 126 -18.84 12.35 6.67
CA ALA A 126 -20.10 11.67 6.42
C ALA A 126 -21.13 11.92 7.53
N ALA A 127 -20.70 11.88 8.80
CA ALA A 127 -21.54 12.12 9.97
C ALA A 127 -22.12 13.55 9.96
N LYS A 128 -21.31 14.55 9.58
CA LYS A 128 -21.74 15.96 9.44
C LYS A 128 -22.88 16.16 8.43
N ARG A 129 -22.98 15.28 7.43
CA ARG A 129 -23.94 15.37 6.32
C ARG A 129 -25.18 14.52 6.52
N THR A 130 -25.15 13.67 7.54
CA THR A 130 -26.21 12.73 7.84
C THR A 130 -27.17 13.34 8.86
N THR A 131 -28.46 13.33 8.57
CA THR A 131 -29.52 13.87 9.44
C THR A 131 -30.14 12.82 10.33
N ASP A 132 -30.20 11.57 9.88
CA ASP A 132 -30.71 10.46 10.67
C ASP A 132 -29.82 10.13 11.87
N ALA A 133 -30.44 10.06 13.05
CA ALA A 133 -29.72 9.88 14.32
C ALA A 133 -28.99 8.53 14.40
N SER A 134 -29.59 7.45 13.90
CA SER A 134 -28.99 6.10 13.94
C SER A 134 -27.76 6.03 13.04
N THR A 135 -27.85 6.66 11.87
CA THR A 135 -26.77 6.70 10.89
C THR A 135 -25.65 7.59 11.34
N ARG A 136 -25.96 8.78 11.88
CA ARG A 136 -24.94 9.65 12.46
C ARG A 136 -24.20 8.96 13.60
N LYS A 137 -24.92 8.29 14.51
CA LYS A 137 -24.31 7.52 15.60
C LYS A 137 -23.34 6.46 15.06
N LEU A 138 -23.77 5.65 14.09
CA LEU A 138 -22.90 4.61 13.53
C LEU A 138 -21.65 5.20 12.87
N LEU A 139 -21.79 6.29 12.12
CA LEU A 139 -20.63 6.94 11.48
C LEU A 139 -19.69 7.57 12.52
N ASP A 140 -20.21 8.13 13.62
CA ASP A 140 -19.39 8.63 14.74
C ASP A 140 -18.69 7.49 15.47
N ASP A 141 -19.36 6.36 15.71
CA ASP A 141 -18.78 5.16 16.33
C ASP A 141 -17.65 4.59 15.46
N LEU A 142 -17.87 4.51 14.13
CA LEU A 142 -16.84 4.09 13.17
C LEU A 142 -15.66 5.05 13.15
N ALA A 143 -15.90 6.37 13.14
CA ALA A 143 -14.81 7.34 13.25
C ALA A 143 -13.97 7.12 14.53
N LEU A 144 -14.60 6.80 15.66
CA LEU A 144 -13.87 6.50 16.89
C LEU A 144 -13.09 5.19 16.80
N ALA A 145 -13.64 4.17 16.13
CA ALA A 145 -12.93 2.91 15.85
C ALA A 145 -11.69 3.16 14.99
N GLU A 146 -11.83 3.88 13.87
CA GLU A 146 -10.71 4.25 12.98
C GLU A 146 -9.60 5.04 13.70
N GLN A 147 -9.99 5.93 14.61
CA GLN A 147 -9.02 6.67 15.43
C GLN A 147 -8.30 5.73 16.42
N GLY A 148 -8.99 4.69 16.89
CA GLY A 148 -8.45 3.65 17.74
C GLY A 148 -7.52 2.68 17.02
N HIS A 149 -7.66 2.48 15.71
CA HIS A 149 -6.87 1.50 14.95
C HIS A 149 -5.35 1.72 15.04
N GLU A 150 -4.84 2.96 15.16
CA GLU A 150 -3.41 3.20 15.42
C GLU A 150 -2.98 2.59 16.77
N SER A 151 -3.81 2.74 17.80
CA SER A 151 -3.55 2.17 19.12
C SER A 151 -3.74 0.65 19.12
N SER A 152 -4.80 0.15 18.48
CA SER A 152 -5.06 -1.29 18.32
C SER A 152 -3.93 -1.97 17.54
N ALA A 153 -3.47 -1.39 16.44
CA ALA A 153 -2.32 -1.88 15.68
C ALA A 153 -1.06 -1.90 16.54
N HIS A 154 -0.83 -0.86 17.35
CA HIS A 154 0.30 -0.84 18.27
C HIS A 154 0.20 -1.91 19.37
N GLU A 155 -0.98 -2.15 19.92
CA GLU A 155 -1.24 -3.22 20.90
C GLU A 155 -1.07 -4.61 20.27
N LEU A 156 -1.61 -4.83 19.07
CA LEU A 156 -1.44 -6.06 18.30
C LEU A 156 0.03 -6.27 17.93
N GLU A 157 0.78 -5.22 17.61
CA GLU A 157 2.23 -5.29 17.43
C GLU A 157 2.94 -5.69 18.72
N GLN A 158 2.57 -5.13 19.87
CA GLN A 158 3.17 -5.54 21.15
C GLN A 158 2.85 -7.01 21.47
N GLN A 159 1.64 -7.47 21.13
CA GLN A 159 1.18 -8.84 21.39
C GLN A 159 1.82 -9.86 20.44
N HIS A 160 1.87 -9.57 19.15
CA HIS A 160 2.34 -10.51 18.12
C HIS A 160 3.82 -10.34 17.79
N VAL A 161 4.34 -9.12 17.86
CA VAL A 161 5.71 -8.74 17.48
C VAL A 161 6.46 -8.15 18.70
N PRO A 162 6.61 -8.89 19.81
CA PRO A 162 7.36 -8.42 20.97
C PRO A 162 8.82 -8.14 20.59
N GLY A 163 9.52 -7.32 21.38
CA GLY A 163 10.83 -6.73 21.01
C GLY A 163 11.84 -7.65 20.31
N ALA A 164 12.00 -8.90 20.77
CA ALA A 164 12.90 -9.87 20.13
C ALA A 164 12.45 -10.26 18.70
N VAL A 165 11.14 -10.45 18.49
CA VAL A 165 10.55 -10.73 17.16
C VAL A 165 10.71 -9.51 16.25
N LYS A 166 10.51 -8.31 16.78
CA LYS A 166 10.67 -7.06 16.01
C LYS A 166 12.11 -6.91 15.50
N GLU A 167 13.10 -7.18 16.35
CA GLU A 167 14.52 -7.16 15.97
C GLU A 167 14.85 -8.24 14.93
N GLU A 168 14.27 -9.43 15.08
CA GLU A 168 14.43 -10.54 14.13
C GLU A 168 13.84 -10.21 12.76
N GLU A 169 12.59 -9.75 12.70
CA GLU A 169 11.92 -9.33 11.46
C GLU A 169 12.67 -8.17 10.79
N ALA A 170 13.14 -7.18 11.55
CA ALA A 170 13.94 -6.08 11.01
C ALA A 170 15.29 -6.56 10.43
N SER A 171 15.95 -7.51 11.10
CA SER A 171 17.18 -8.11 10.58
C SER A 171 16.93 -8.93 9.32
N ALA A 172 15.81 -9.67 9.27
CA ALA A 172 15.39 -10.43 8.11
C ALA A 172 15.07 -9.52 6.91
N GLU A 173 14.33 -8.43 7.12
CA GLU A 173 14.04 -7.41 6.10
C GLU A 173 15.34 -6.78 5.56
N GLN A 174 16.27 -6.42 6.44
CA GLN A 174 17.57 -5.87 6.03
C GLN A 174 18.38 -6.86 5.20
N ARG A 175 18.41 -8.15 5.59
CA ARG A 175 19.10 -9.19 4.81
C ARG A 175 18.45 -9.37 3.44
N GLN A 176 17.12 -9.43 3.38
CA GLN A 176 16.38 -9.56 2.12
C GLN A 176 16.65 -8.38 1.18
N PHE A 177 16.69 -7.14 1.70
CA PHE A 177 17.07 -5.97 0.93
C PHE A 177 18.49 -6.10 0.36
N ILE A 178 19.45 -6.52 1.17
CA ILE A 178 20.84 -6.72 0.75
C ILE A 178 20.93 -7.79 -0.35
N LEU A 179 20.27 -8.94 -0.17
CA LEU A 179 20.33 -10.06 -1.12
C LEU A 179 19.60 -9.76 -2.43
N THR A 180 18.52 -8.96 -2.39
CA THR A 180 17.65 -8.73 -3.56
C THR A 180 18.12 -7.54 -4.40
N TYR A 181 18.64 -6.48 -3.78
CA TYR A 181 18.98 -5.24 -4.48
C TYR A 181 20.47 -4.94 -4.45
N VAL A 182 21.10 -5.02 -3.28
CA VAL A 182 22.49 -4.57 -3.12
C VAL A 182 23.46 -5.56 -3.74
N GLN A 183 23.33 -6.86 -3.44
CA GLN A 183 24.24 -7.87 -3.95
C GLN A 183 24.19 -8.02 -5.48
N PRO A 184 23.02 -8.10 -6.14
CA PRO A 184 22.98 -8.15 -7.60
C PRO A 184 23.56 -6.89 -8.24
N GLY A 185 23.33 -5.71 -7.65
CA GLY A 185 23.92 -4.46 -8.11
C GLY A 185 25.45 -4.45 -7.99
N LEU A 186 25.99 -4.87 -6.84
CA LEU A 186 27.43 -4.97 -6.63
C LEU A 186 28.07 -6.03 -7.54
N ALA A 187 27.42 -7.19 -7.71
CA ALA A 187 27.88 -8.24 -8.61
C ALA A 187 27.91 -7.75 -10.06
N GLY A 188 26.87 -7.04 -10.52
CA GLY A 188 26.84 -6.42 -11.84
C GLY A 188 27.96 -5.39 -12.04
N LEU A 189 28.26 -4.56 -11.03
CA LEU A 189 29.39 -3.63 -11.08
C LEU A 189 30.73 -4.35 -11.17
N MET A 190 30.90 -5.45 -10.41
CA MET A 190 32.11 -6.26 -10.47
C MET A 190 32.27 -6.94 -11.84
N ASP A 191 31.24 -7.59 -12.36
CA ASP A 191 31.28 -8.26 -13.65
C ASP A 191 31.47 -7.27 -14.80
N GLY A 192 30.81 -6.11 -14.75
CA GLY A 192 31.04 -5.02 -15.69
C GLY A 192 32.49 -4.54 -15.67
N SER A 193 33.08 -4.35 -14.49
CA SER A 193 34.48 -3.93 -14.37
C SER A 193 35.47 -4.99 -14.89
N VAL A 194 35.22 -6.28 -14.64
CA VAL A 194 36.10 -7.37 -15.09
C VAL A 194 35.95 -7.62 -16.59
N SER A 195 34.73 -7.55 -17.13
CA SER A 195 34.46 -7.77 -18.56
C SER A 195 35.04 -6.66 -19.45
N THR A 196 35.33 -5.48 -18.90
CA THR A 196 35.93 -4.37 -19.65
C THR A 196 37.47 -4.43 -19.70
N LEU A 197 38.11 -5.21 -18.81
CA LEU A 197 39.57 -5.35 -18.81
C LEU A 197 40.10 -6.06 -20.07
N ALA A 198 39.48 -7.15 -20.51
CA ALA A 198 39.98 -7.92 -21.65
C ALA A 198 40.01 -7.10 -22.97
N PRO A 199 38.96 -6.35 -23.36
CA PRO A 199 39.00 -5.47 -24.52
C PRO A 199 40.03 -4.34 -24.39
N ILE A 200 40.19 -3.75 -23.20
CA ILE A 200 41.18 -2.68 -22.95
C ILE A 200 42.60 -3.21 -23.14
N PHE A 201 42.93 -4.36 -22.55
CA PHE A 201 44.24 -4.98 -22.75
C PHE A 201 44.47 -5.41 -24.20
N ALA A 202 43.46 -5.97 -24.87
CA ALA A 202 43.56 -6.33 -26.28
C ALA A 202 43.84 -5.09 -27.15
N ALA A 203 43.15 -3.97 -26.93
CA ALA A 203 43.41 -2.71 -27.63
C ALA A 203 44.81 -2.16 -27.34
N ALA A 204 45.27 -2.23 -26.09
CA ALA A 204 46.60 -1.79 -25.70
C ALA A 204 47.71 -2.61 -26.40
N PHE A 205 47.56 -3.93 -26.41
CA PHE A 205 48.53 -4.84 -27.05
C PHE A 205 48.49 -4.77 -28.58
N ALA A 206 47.32 -4.66 -29.19
CA ALA A 206 47.19 -4.66 -30.64
C ALA A 206 47.60 -3.33 -31.27
N THR A 207 47.28 -2.20 -30.62
CA THR A 207 47.51 -0.87 -31.20
C THR A 207 48.79 -0.20 -30.72
N HIS A 208 49.31 -0.59 -29.55
CA HIS A 208 50.39 0.12 -28.84
C HIS A 208 50.13 1.64 -28.69
N ALA A 209 48.88 2.08 -28.79
CA ALA A 209 48.48 3.49 -28.76
C ALA A 209 47.64 3.79 -27.51
N THR A 210 48.18 4.60 -26.61
CA THR A 210 47.56 4.95 -25.33
C THR A 210 46.20 5.65 -25.50
N PHE A 211 46.08 6.55 -26.48
CA PHE A 211 44.83 7.27 -26.73
C PHE A 211 43.71 6.37 -27.27
N GLN A 212 44.02 5.39 -28.13
CA GLN A 212 43.04 4.42 -28.63
C GLN A 212 42.55 3.50 -27.49
N THR A 213 43.48 3.05 -26.65
CA THR A 213 43.17 2.26 -25.45
C THR A 213 42.25 3.04 -24.49
N PHE A 214 42.53 4.33 -24.29
CA PHE A 214 41.68 5.21 -23.49
C PHE A 214 40.26 5.33 -24.05
N LEU A 215 40.10 5.52 -25.36
CA LEU A 215 38.78 5.60 -25.99
C LEU A 215 37.98 4.31 -25.82
N VAL A 216 38.63 3.15 -25.96
CA VAL A 216 37.98 1.84 -25.71
C VAL A 216 37.54 1.72 -24.26
N GLY A 217 38.39 2.10 -23.29
CA GLY A 217 38.02 2.09 -21.87
C GLY A 217 36.88 3.05 -21.52
N LEU A 218 36.88 4.25 -22.10
CA LEU A 218 35.83 5.24 -21.92
C LEU A 218 34.49 4.76 -22.51
N ALA A 219 34.51 4.23 -23.74
CA ALA A 219 33.32 3.70 -24.40
C ALA A 219 32.74 2.51 -23.62
N ALA A 220 33.61 1.62 -23.12
CA ALA A 220 33.21 0.48 -22.29
C ALA A 220 32.61 0.91 -20.95
N SER A 221 33.16 1.96 -20.31
CA SER A 221 32.62 2.51 -19.05
C SER A 221 31.25 3.17 -19.23
N ILE A 222 31.05 3.89 -20.33
CA ILE A 222 29.74 4.48 -20.67
C ILE A 222 28.73 3.37 -20.97
N GLY A 223 29.12 2.35 -21.74
CA GLY A 223 28.26 1.20 -22.05
C GLY A 223 27.86 0.39 -20.82
N ALA A 224 28.74 0.27 -19.83
CA ALA A 224 28.44 -0.41 -18.57
C ALA A 224 27.52 0.39 -17.63
N GLY A 225 27.34 1.70 -17.87
CA GLY A 225 26.48 2.58 -17.07
C GLY A 225 25.06 2.75 -17.61
N ILE A 226 24.75 2.18 -18.78
CA ILE A 226 23.43 2.17 -19.43
C ILE A 226 22.77 0.81 -19.19
#